data_AF-A0A7K4DUQ4-F1
#
_entry.id   AF-A0A7K4DUQ4-F1
#
_cell.length_a   1.000
_cell.length_b   1.000
_cell.length_c   1.000
_cell.angle_alpha   90.00
_cell.angle_beta   90.00
_cell.angle_gamma   90.00
#
_symmetry.space_group_name_H-M   'P 1'
#
loop_
_entity.id
_entity.type
_entity.pdbx_description
1 polymer ?
#
loop_
_entity_poly.entity_id
_entity_poly.type
_entity_poly.pdbx_seq_one_letter_code
_entity_poly.pdbx_strand_id
1 'polypeptide(L)' 'MSRIPEKFPEYSIMYKTLFKKINELKEIKEKSQKSESGLIQLKIEKYQLEINKIKKMFPDGFFDDYE' A
#
# COMPACT_ATOMS: atom_id res chain seq x y z
N MET A 1 10.57 -20.90 -10.62
CA MET A 1 10.75 -19.50 -11.06
C MET A 1 9.44 -18.77 -10.82
N SER A 2 9.36 -18.01 -9.73
CA SER A 2 8.21 -17.15 -9.45
C SER A 2 8.18 -16.07 -10.53
N ARG A 3 7.19 -16.12 -11.43
CA ARG A 3 7.13 -15.24 -12.59
C ARG A 3 6.66 -13.85 -12.13
N ILE A 4 7.39 -12.83 -12.57
CA ILE A 4 6.95 -11.44 -12.44
C ILE A 4 5.68 -11.26 -13.30
N PRO A 5 4.65 -10.54 -12.81
CA PRO A 5 3.40 -10.36 -13.55
C PRO A 5 3.63 -9.57 -14.86
N GLU A 6 2.80 -9.83 -15.89
CA GLU A 6 2.96 -9.25 -17.24
C GLU A 6 2.91 -7.72 -17.27
N LYS A 7 2.16 -7.08 -16.36
CA LYS A 7 2.08 -5.62 -16.22
C LYS A 7 3.20 -5.03 -15.34
N PHE A 8 4.31 -5.73 -15.19
CA PHE A 8 5.49 -5.13 -14.60
C PHE A 8 6.13 -4.14 -15.58
N PRO A 9 6.56 -2.94 -15.15
CA PRO A 9 6.74 -2.48 -13.76
C PRO A 9 5.56 -1.73 -13.13
N GLU A 10 4.44 -1.57 -13.83
CA GLU A 10 3.31 -0.73 -13.39
C GLU A 10 2.82 -1.10 -11.99
N TYR A 11 2.64 -2.40 -11.71
CA TYR A 11 2.21 -2.83 -10.38
C TYR A 11 3.25 -2.57 -9.28
N SER A 12 4.54 -2.59 -9.59
CA SER A 12 5.60 -2.23 -8.63
C SER A 12 5.57 -0.73 -8.31
N ILE A 13 5.37 0.11 -9.32
CA ILE A 13 5.20 1.57 -9.14
C ILE A 13 3.95 1.86 -8.33
N MET A 14 2.84 1.16 -8.63
CA MET A 14 1.58 1.28 -7.90
C MET A 14 1.73 0.88 -6.43
N TYR A 15 2.43 -0.23 -6.14
CA TYR A 15 2.74 -0.66 -4.77
C TYR A 15 3.46 0.46 -4.00
N LYS A 16 4.57 0.97 -4.54
CA LYS A 16 5.38 2.02 -3.89
C LYS A 16 4.56 3.28 -3.63
N THR A 17 3.74 3.67 -4.62
CA THR A 17 2.88 4.84 -4.52
C THR A 17 1.83 4.68 -3.42
N LEU A 18 1.15 3.53 -3.37
CA LEU A 18 0.17 3.24 -2.33
C LEU A 18 0.83 3.16 -0.94
N PHE A 19 2.00 2.54 -0.84
CA PHE A 19 2.74 2.40 0.41
C PHE A 19 3.11 3.77 0.98
N LYS A 20 3.70 4.64 0.16
CA LYS A 20 4.02 6.02 0.55
C LYS A 20 2.78 6.76 1.02
N LYS A 21 1.68 6.67 0.27
CA LYS A 21 0.42 7.35 0.58
C LYS A 21 -0.20 6.86 1.90
N ILE A 22 -0.06 5.57 2.21
CA ILE A 22 -0.50 5.02 3.50
C ILE A 22 0.33 5.60 4.64
N ASN A 23 1.64 5.71 4.50
CA ASN A 23 2.50 6.30 5.53
C ASN A 23 2.15 7.77 5.74
N GLU A 24 1.98 8.55 4.68
CA GLU A 24 1.51 9.94 4.77
C GLU A 24 0.15 10.04 5.49
N LEU A 25 -0.80 9.15 5.17
CA LEU A 25 -2.10 9.13 5.83
C LEU A 25 -2.00 8.73 7.31
N LYS A 26 -1.09 7.82 7.68
CA LYS A 26 -0.85 7.46 9.09
C LYS A 26 -0.35 8.68 9.88
N GLU A 27 0.63 9.41 9.35
CA GLU A 27 1.14 10.62 9.99
C GLU A 27 0.06 11.72 10.13
N ILE A 28 -0.78 11.89 9.11
CA ILE A 28 -1.91 12.83 9.18
C ILE A 28 -2.91 12.36 10.25
N LYS A 29 -3.23 11.06 10.27
CA LYS A 29 -4.16 10.46 11.24
C LYS A 29 -3.74 10.72 12.69
N GLU A 30 -2.45 10.63 12.98
CA GLU A 30 -1.90 10.91 14.32
C GLU A 30 -2.08 12.37 14.76
N LYS A 31 -2.13 13.30 13.79
CA LYS A 31 -2.30 14.74 14.03
C LYS A 31 -3.77 15.21 13.95
N SER A 32 -4.67 14.37 13.45
CA SER A 32 -6.08 14.71 13.18
C SER A 32 -7.00 14.46 14.38
N GLN A 33 -8.13 15.19 14.42
CA GLN A 33 -9.17 14.98 15.43
C GLN A 33 -9.90 13.63 15.23
N LYS A 34 -10.56 13.13 16.28
CA LYS A 34 -11.15 11.79 16.35
C LYS A 34 -12.09 11.45 15.18
N SER A 35 -12.89 12.41 14.71
CA SER A 35 -13.82 12.24 13.58
C SER A 35 -13.11 12.15 12.23
N GLU A 36 -12.06 12.93 12.02
CA GLU A 36 -11.25 12.90 10.79
C GLU A 36 -10.37 11.64 10.74
N SER A 37 -9.89 11.20 11.91
CA SER A 37 -9.09 9.98 12.09
C SER A 37 -9.82 8.73 11.57
N GLY A 38 -11.16 8.66 11.74
CA GLY A 38 -11.98 7.57 11.22
C GLY A 38 -12.03 7.53 9.69
N LEU A 39 -12.20 8.68 9.03
CA LEU A 39 -12.20 8.78 7.57
C LEU A 39 -10.82 8.45 6.98
N ILE A 40 -9.76 8.87 7.66
CA ILE A 40 -8.38 8.55 7.25
C ILE A 40 -8.10 7.06 7.40
N GLN A 41 -8.56 6.43 8.49
CA GLN A 41 -8.43 4.98 8.70
C GLN A 41 -9.10 4.19 7.56
N LEU A 42 -10.34 4.54 7.18
CA LEU A 42 -11.04 3.88 6.08
C LEU A 42 -10.29 4.00 4.74
N LYS A 43 -9.61 5.12 4.49
CA LYS A 43 -8.75 5.29 3.31
C LYS A 43 -7.52 4.41 3.37
N ILE A 44 -6.86 4.33 4.54
CA ILE A 44 -5.70 3.45 4.76
C ILE A 44 -6.09 1.99 4.50
N GLU A 45 -7.22 1.53 5.04
CA GLU A 45 -7.69 0.15 4.85
C GLU A 45 -7.95 -0.18 3.38
N LYS A 46 -8.57 0.73 2.63
CA LYS A 46 -8.76 0.56 1.17
C LYS A 46 -7.42 0.41 0.43
N TYR A 47 -6.44 1.25 0.75
CA TYR A 47 -5.13 1.17 0.11
C TYR A 47 -4.35 -0.08 0.52
N GLN A 48 -4.49 -0.53 1.78
CA GLN A 48 -3.93 -1.80 2.25
C GLN A 48 -4.51 -3.01 1.50
N LEU A 49 -5.83 -3.02 1.24
CA LEU A 49 -6.46 -4.08 0.45
C LEU A 49 -5.89 -4.15 -0.98
N GLU A 50 -5.67 -2.99 -1.62
CA GLU A 50 -5.07 -2.94 -2.96
C GLU A 50 -3.61 -3.38 -2.95
N ILE A 51 -2.82 -2.97 -1.95
CA ILE A 51 -1.45 -3.46 -1.76
C ILE A 51 -1.42 -4.98 -1.61
N ASN A 52 -2.31 -5.54 -0.81
CA ASN A 52 -2.36 -7.00 -0.61
C ASN A 52 -2.71 -7.74 -1.90
N LYS A 53 -3.56 -7.18 -2.77
CA LYS A 53 -3.81 -7.74 -4.10
C LYS A 53 -2.55 -7.69 -4.96
N ILE A 54 -1.83 -6.57 -4.95
CA ILE A 54 -0.57 -6.43 -5.69
C ILE A 54 0.48 -7.40 -5.16
N LYS A 55 0.71 -7.49 -3.85
CA LYS A 55 1.69 -8.44 -3.26
C LYS A 55 1.48 -9.87 -3.72
N LYS A 56 0.21 -10.33 -3.78
CA LYS A 56 -0.14 -11.67 -4.27
C LYS A 56 0.18 -11.94 -5.74
N MET A 57 0.40 -10.90 -6.55
CA MET A 57 0.80 -11.03 -7.95
C MET A 57 2.31 -11.21 -8.11
N PHE A 58 3.09 -10.96 -7.06
CA PHE A 58 4.55 -11.04 -7.06
C PHE A 58 5.03 -12.24 -6.24
N PRO A 59 6.28 -12.67 -6.46
CA PRO A 59 6.93 -13.63 -5.57
C PRO A 59 6.91 -13.15 -4.11
N ASP A 60 6.79 -14.08 -3.17
CA ASP A 60 7.05 -13.78 -1.75
C ASP A 60 8.43 -13.12 -1.59
N GLY A 61 8.51 -12.12 -0.70
CA GLY A 61 9.73 -11.36 -0.46
C GLY A 61 10.06 -10.28 -1.50
N PHE A 62 9.30 -10.16 -2.60
CA PHE A 62 9.61 -9.17 -3.65
C PHE A 62 9.57 -7.71 -3.19
N PHE A 63 8.80 -7.43 -2.14
CA PHE A 63 8.61 -6.08 -1.61
C PHE A 63 9.19 -5.88 -0.20
N ASP A 64 9.92 -6.85 0.36
CA ASP A 64 10.43 -6.80 1.74
C ASP A 64 11.39 -5.62 1.97
N ASP A 65 12.17 -5.23 0.96
CA ASP A 65 13.03 -4.03 1.02
C ASP A 65 12.27 -2.69 1.19
N TYR A 66 10.93 -2.70 1.04
CA TYR A 66 10.09 -1.48 1.14
C TYR A 66 9.27 -1.40 2.43
N GLU A 67 9.22 -2.45 3.25
CA GLU A 67 8.46 -2.50 4.51
C GLU A 67 9.29 -2.11 5.73
#